data_AF-A0A9D1L1Q3-F1
#
_entry.id   AF-A0A9D1L1Q3-F1
#
_cell.length_a   1.000
_cell.length_b   1.000
_cell.length_c   1.000
_cell.angle_alpha   90.00
_cell.angle_beta   90.00
_cell.angle_gamma   90.00
#
_symmetry.space_group_name_H-M   'P 1'
#
loop_
_entity.id
_entity.type
_entity.pdbx_description
1 polymer ?
#
loop_
_entity_poly.entity_id
_entity_poly.type
_entity_poly.pdbx_seq_one_letter_code
_entity_poly.pdbx_strand_id
1 'polypeptide(L)'
;MKCEKCGYVNEAGAKFCAKCGSPLSSQPPKKKKTWKLWLIAILVIILACAAAIWLIFLRPQEKSYASILEEAQRYVTELNYEEAETLYLEAIDIEPKKAEAYVSLANMYIENEEPEKAVSIMMEAEENVAEEEQPAIEDQKTEMEDNGMVVAWVTDAYSDYKVITSTIPETKVCYHIPHINLSRGKADAINQEIYDELYALLDEQVYQQLEEMPDAEPSLNRMLYAWGRAQDVISINVLTSPYYHYPEYRIYNVSMSTGQALSDEELLSIMGMTDETFRETVKQVLTDHMNDWKSELPSESEYITEEMITNVVNQTIADENVAEARPYLNANGELCFVVRVYSIAGAGSYWTLFNCVSGDIEPDIVCQVNHESTNNNDTSLNLTEGYWENRIQSRNVIRFNSNWTVDVYQVNDLLGEVTEDNLSYVRTDT
;
A
#
# COMPACT_ATOMS: atom_id res chain seq x y z
N MET A 1 71.62 2.04 -85.52
CA MET A 1 71.00 3.32 -85.09
C MET A 1 72.04 4.44 -85.05
N LYS A 2 71.67 5.67 -85.46
CA LYS A 2 72.60 6.81 -85.48
C LYS A 2 72.70 7.42 -84.06
N CYS A 3 73.91 7.69 -83.60
CA CYS A 3 74.14 8.33 -82.30
C CYS A 3 73.68 9.79 -82.34
N GLU A 4 72.77 10.19 -81.46
CA GLU A 4 72.28 11.58 -81.38
C GLU A 4 73.39 12.57 -80.97
N LYS A 5 74.41 12.12 -80.24
CA LYS A 5 75.50 13.00 -79.77
C LYS A 5 76.57 13.28 -80.82
N CYS A 6 76.99 12.28 -81.61
CA CYS A 6 78.12 12.44 -82.55
C CYS A 6 77.80 12.06 -83.99
N GLY A 7 76.58 11.61 -84.28
CA GLY A 7 76.13 11.27 -85.62
C GLY A 7 76.68 9.96 -86.21
N TYR A 8 77.52 9.21 -85.50
CA TYR A 8 78.03 7.92 -85.97
C TYR A 8 76.90 6.87 -86.09
N VAL A 9 76.89 6.10 -87.18
CA VAL A 9 75.90 5.03 -87.39
C VAL A 9 76.43 3.75 -86.76
N ASN A 10 75.77 3.31 -85.69
CA ASN A 10 76.12 2.09 -84.98
C ASN A 10 75.30 0.91 -85.50
N GLU A 11 75.83 -0.30 -85.34
CA GLU A 11 75.14 -1.55 -85.66
C GLU A 11 73.79 -1.66 -84.92
N ALA A 12 72.87 -2.42 -85.51
CA ALA A 12 71.56 -2.63 -84.93
C ALA A 12 71.69 -3.36 -83.58
N GLY A 13 71.14 -2.77 -82.51
CA GLY A 13 71.18 -3.33 -81.15
C GLY A 13 72.32 -2.85 -80.25
N ALA A 14 73.23 -1.99 -80.74
CA ALA A 14 74.31 -1.43 -79.92
C ALA A 14 73.76 -0.60 -78.73
N LYS A 15 74.18 -0.92 -77.51
CA LYS A 15 73.76 -0.19 -76.28
C LYS A 15 74.48 1.14 -76.07
N PHE A 16 75.70 1.27 -76.61
CA PHE A 16 76.53 2.47 -76.54
C PHE A 16 77.14 2.77 -77.91
N CYS A 17 77.47 4.04 -78.17
CA CYS A 17 78.08 4.44 -79.42
C CYS A 17 79.53 3.96 -79.50
N ALA A 18 79.88 3.18 -80.53
CA ALA A 18 81.22 2.65 -80.73
C ALA A 18 82.29 3.74 -80.90
N LYS A 19 81.90 4.95 -81.34
CA LYS A 19 82.82 6.07 -81.57
C LYS A 19 83.06 6.92 -80.32
N CYS A 20 82.00 7.27 -79.57
CA CYS A 20 82.11 8.24 -78.46
C CYS A 20 81.65 7.70 -77.10
N GLY A 21 81.23 6.43 -77.04
CA GLY A 21 80.82 5.76 -75.81
C GLY A 21 79.47 6.18 -75.24
N SER A 22 78.73 7.11 -75.84
CA SER A 22 77.44 7.55 -75.29
C SER A 22 76.36 6.46 -75.40
N PRO A 23 75.54 6.22 -74.36
CA PRO A 23 74.44 5.25 -74.42
C PRO A 23 73.44 5.62 -75.50
N LEU A 24 72.91 4.61 -76.20
CA LEU A 24 72.01 4.76 -77.34
C LEU A 24 70.54 4.43 -77.00
N SER A 25 70.20 4.17 -75.74
CA SER A 25 68.83 3.87 -75.30
C SER A 25 68.44 4.66 -74.04
N SER A 26 67.34 5.39 -74.10
CA SER A 26 66.71 6.10 -72.97
C SER A 26 65.47 5.35 -72.47
N GLN A 27 65.44 4.90 -71.21
CA GLN A 27 64.20 4.41 -70.57
C GLN A 27 63.44 5.57 -69.89
N PRO A 28 62.09 5.60 -69.91
CA PRO A 28 61.30 6.67 -69.30
C PRO A 28 61.15 6.50 -67.76
N PRO A 29 60.85 7.59 -67.01
CA PRO A 29 60.97 7.63 -65.55
C PRO A 29 59.84 6.88 -64.81
N LYS A 30 60.18 6.19 -63.70
CA LYS A 30 59.25 5.43 -62.83
C LYS A 30 58.40 6.35 -61.92
N LYS A 31 57.07 6.18 -61.95
CA LYS A 31 56.10 6.79 -61.00
C LYS A 31 56.22 6.16 -59.59
N LYS A 32 56.23 6.99 -58.53
CA LYS A 32 56.20 6.55 -57.12
C LYS A 32 54.79 6.11 -56.70
N LYS A 33 54.67 4.99 -55.99
CA LYS A 33 53.42 4.28 -55.63
C LYS A 33 52.85 4.79 -54.28
N THR A 34 51.58 5.19 -54.25
CA THR A 34 50.86 5.83 -53.12
C THR A 34 50.25 4.83 -52.12
N TRP A 35 51.01 3.84 -51.66
CA TRP A 35 50.52 2.76 -50.78
C TRP A 35 50.06 3.24 -49.39
N LYS A 36 50.52 4.40 -48.92
CA LYS A 36 50.12 4.98 -47.63
C LYS A 36 48.62 5.32 -47.56
N LEU A 37 47.98 5.67 -48.69
CA LEU A 37 46.54 5.94 -48.74
C LEU A 37 45.70 4.66 -48.57
N TRP A 38 46.22 3.51 -49.04
CA TRP A 38 45.52 2.22 -48.91
C TRP A 38 45.55 1.70 -47.46
N LEU A 39 46.61 1.99 -46.71
CA LEU A 39 46.67 1.63 -45.28
C LEU A 39 45.63 2.39 -44.46
N ILE A 40 45.41 3.68 -44.76
CA ILE A 40 44.40 4.50 -44.06
C ILE A 40 43.00 3.98 -44.38
N ALA A 41 42.72 3.65 -45.66
CA ALA A 41 41.43 3.10 -46.06
C ALA A 41 41.13 1.75 -45.39
N ILE A 42 42.13 0.86 -45.27
CA ILE A 42 41.98 -0.43 -44.58
C ILE A 42 41.71 -0.22 -43.08
N LEU A 43 42.41 0.72 -42.43
CA LEU A 43 42.20 1.01 -41.01
C LEU A 43 40.78 1.51 -40.73
N VAL A 44 40.25 2.39 -41.59
CA VAL A 44 38.88 2.91 -41.48
C VAL A 44 37.85 1.79 -41.66
N ILE A 45 38.07 0.86 -42.59
CA ILE A 45 37.19 -0.30 -42.79
C ILE A 45 37.21 -1.21 -41.56
N ILE A 46 38.38 -1.48 -40.99
CA ILE A 46 38.49 -2.32 -39.77
C ILE A 46 37.76 -1.66 -38.60
N LEU A 47 37.90 -0.35 -38.41
CA LEU A 47 37.20 0.37 -37.34
C LEU A 47 35.68 0.38 -37.58
N ALA A 48 35.22 0.54 -38.82
CA ALA A 48 33.80 0.46 -39.16
C ALA A 48 33.24 -0.95 -38.96
N CYS A 49 34.00 -1.99 -39.32
CA CYS A 49 33.63 -3.39 -39.04
C CYS A 49 33.61 -3.67 -37.54
N ALA A 50 34.57 -3.17 -36.77
CA ALA A 50 34.59 -3.32 -35.32
C ALA A 50 33.39 -2.62 -34.66
N ALA A 51 33.02 -1.42 -35.13
CA ALA A 51 31.83 -0.71 -34.68
C ALA A 51 30.54 -1.44 -35.08
N ALA A 52 30.47 -2.01 -36.29
CA ALA A 52 29.33 -2.81 -36.74
C ALA A 52 29.21 -4.12 -35.95
N ILE A 53 30.33 -4.79 -35.66
CA ILE A 53 30.36 -5.99 -34.80
C ILE A 53 29.93 -5.63 -33.38
N TRP A 54 30.36 -4.48 -32.85
CA TRP A 54 29.93 -4.00 -31.54
C TRP A 54 28.42 -3.72 -31.51
N LEU A 55 27.87 -3.08 -32.55
CA LEU A 55 26.44 -2.81 -32.67
C LEU A 55 25.57 -4.07 -32.86
N ILE A 56 26.11 -5.11 -33.53
CA ILE A 56 25.35 -6.33 -33.87
C ILE A 56 25.52 -7.42 -32.80
N PHE A 57 26.71 -7.58 -32.21
CA PHE A 57 27.06 -8.72 -31.35
C PHE A 57 27.37 -8.37 -29.89
N LEU A 58 27.64 -7.10 -29.56
CA LEU A 58 27.98 -6.67 -28.20
C LEU A 58 26.95 -5.70 -27.59
N ARG A 59 25.80 -5.50 -28.23
CA ARG A 59 24.63 -4.97 -27.53
C ARG A 59 24.17 -6.04 -26.56
N PRO A 60 24.18 -5.81 -25.23
CA PRO A 60 23.39 -6.65 -24.34
C PRO A 60 21.95 -6.60 -24.87
N GLN A 61 21.40 -7.76 -25.26
CA GLN A 61 19.96 -7.86 -25.46
C GLN A 61 19.38 -7.67 -24.06
N GLU A 62 18.71 -6.54 -23.82
CA GLU A 62 17.83 -6.43 -22.66
C GLU A 62 16.88 -7.62 -22.75
N LYS A 63 16.82 -8.43 -21.68
CA LYS A 63 15.91 -9.57 -21.67
C LYS A 63 14.50 -9.03 -21.89
N SER A 64 13.80 -9.60 -22.86
CA SER A 64 12.39 -9.24 -23.06
C SER A 64 11.58 -9.71 -21.85
N TYR A 65 10.59 -8.93 -21.42
CA TYR A 65 9.62 -9.30 -20.38
C TYR A 65 9.17 -10.77 -20.45
N ALA A 66 8.77 -11.25 -21.63
CA ALA A 66 8.34 -12.64 -21.82
C ALA A 66 9.45 -13.67 -21.54
N SER A 67 10.71 -13.34 -21.86
CA SER A 67 11.86 -14.21 -21.55
C SER A 67 12.18 -14.24 -20.07
N ILE A 68 11.93 -13.14 -19.33
CA ILE A 68 12.13 -13.08 -17.89
C ILE A 68 11.10 -13.95 -17.19
N LEU A 69 9.82 -13.86 -17.59
CA LEU A 69 8.76 -14.70 -17.04
C LEU A 69 8.97 -16.20 -17.32
N GLU A 70 9.39 -16.57 -18.53
CA GLU A 70 9.71 -17.98 -18.85
C GLU A 70 10.86 -18.50 -17.96
N GLU A 71 11.84 -17.64 -17.67
CA GLU A 71 12.95 -17.98 -16.79
C GLU A 71 12.51 -18.07 -15.32
N ALA A 72 11.69 -17.15 -14.84
CA ALA A 72 11.11 -17.19 -13.50
C ALA A 72 10.31 -18.47 -13.28
N GLN A 73 9.41 -18.81 -14.21
CA GLN A 73 8.61 -20.03 -14.15
C GLN A 73 9.46 -21.31 -14.18
N ARG A 74 10.58 -21.30 -14.90
CA ARG A 74 11.54 -22.41 -14.86
C ARG A 74 12.10 -22.58 -13.45
N TYR A 75 12.48 -21.50 -12.77
CA TYR A 75 12.97 -21.57 -11.40
C TYR A 75 11.90 -22.01 -10.39
N VAL A 76 10.64 -21.59 -10.56
CA VAL A 76 9.50 -22.12 -9.79
C VAL A 76 9.41 -23.65 -9.94
N THR A 77 9.52 -24.15 -11.18
CA THR A 77 9.49 -25.60 -11.48
C THR A 77 10.67 -26.35 -10.86
N GLU A 78 11.82 -25.69 -10.73
CA GLU A 78 13.02 -26.20 -10.09
C GLU A 78 12.99 -26.05 -8.55
N LEU A 79 11.91 -25.51 -7.97
CA LEU A 79 11.74 -25.19 -6.55
C LEU A 79 12.79 -24.20 -6.03
N ASN A 80 13.31 -23.35 -6.92
CA ASN A 80 14.24 -22.29 -6.60
C ASN A 80 13.49 -20.96 -6.51
N TYR A 81 12.70 -20.81 -5.43
CA TYR A 81 11.81 -19.68 -5.24
C TYR A 81 12.55 -18.34 -5.10
N GLU A 82 13.76 -18.32 -4.53
CA GLU A 82 14.55 -17.10 -4.36
C GLU A 82 14.97 -16.48 -5.72
N GLU A 83 15.41 -17.32 -6.67
CA GLU A 83 15.73 -16.86 -8.02
C GLU A 83 14.47 -16.52 -8.83
N ALA A 84 13.37 -17.26 -8.62
CA ALA A 84 12.09 -16.94 -9.25
C ALA A 84 11.54 -15.58 -8.79
N GLU A 85 11.54 -15.31 -7.47
CA GLU A 85 11.15 -14.04 -6.87
C GLU A 85 11.95 -12.89 -7.49
N THR A 86 13.27 -13.03 -7.56
CA THR A 86 14.16 -12.02 -8.14
C THR A 86 13.75 -11.67 -9.58
N LEU A 87 13.43 -12.66 -10.40
CA LEU A 87 13.05 -12.46 -11.80
C LEU A 87 11.63 -11.91 -11.96
N TYR A 88 10.68 -12.33 -11.13
CA TYR A 88 9.35 -11.74 -11.15
C TYR A 88 9.38 -10.27 -10.73
N LEU A 89 10.15 -9.92 -9.70
CA LEU A 89 10.37 -8.53 -9.31
C LEU A 89 11.06 -7.72 -10.41
N GLU A 90 12.05 -8.31 -11.12
CA GLU A 90 12.66 -7.69 -12.31
C GLU A 90 11.60 -7.45 -13.41
N ALA A 91 10.71 -8.42 -13.66
CA ALA A 91 9.64 -8.29 -14.65
C ALA A 91 8.64 -7.18 -14.29
N ILE A 92 8.29 -7.07 -13.01
CA ILE A 92 7.45 -5.98 -12.46
C ILE A 92 8.13 -4.62 -12.65
N ASP A 93 9.43 -4.52 -12.37
CA ASP A 93 10.17 -3.26 -12.54
C ASP A 93 10.24 -2.82 -14.02
N ILE A 94 10.21 -3.75 -14.97
CA ILE A 94 10.25 -3.47 -16.41
C ILE A 94 8.87 -3.13 -16.98
N GLU A 95 7.83 -3.88 -16.62
CA GLU A 95 6.44 -3.67 -17.07
C GLU A 95 5.48 -3.60 -15.87
N PRO A 96 5.53 -2.54 -15.04
CA PRO A 96 4.74 -2.46 -13.80
C PRO A 96 3.23 -2.38 -14.05
N LYS A 97 2.82 -2.15 -15.30
CA LYS A 97 1.44 -1.99 -15.73
C LYS A 97 0.76 -3.31 -16.12
N LYS A 98 1.46 -4.44 -16.13
CA LYS A 98 0.91 -5.76 -16.50
C LYS A 98 0.66 -6.64 -15.28
N ALA A 99 -0.48 -7.34 -15.24
CA ALA A 99 -0.83 -8.18 -14.10
C ALA A 99 -0.01 -9.48 -14.01
N GLU A 100 0.40 -10.05 -15.15
CA GLU A 100 0.95 -11.40 -15.24
C GLU A 100 2.13 -11.68 -14.28
N ALA A 101 3.07 -10.75 -14.14
CA ALA A 101 4.21 -10.91 -13.23
C ALA A 101 3.77 -10.88 -11.75
N TYR A 102 2.85 -9.98 -11.37
CA TYR A 102 2.32 -9.89 -10.01
C TYR A 102 1.53 -11.16 -9.63
N VAL A 103 0.63 -11.59 -10.51
CA VAL A 103 -0.20 -12.79 -10.32
C VAL A 103 0.68 -14.03 -10.19
N SER A 104 1.69 -14.18 -11.05
CA SER A 104 2.61 -15.31 -10.99
C SER A 104 3.43 -15.32 -9.70
N LEU A 105 3.89 -14.14 -9.24
CA LEU A 105 4.63 -14.00 -8.00
C LEU A 105 3.75 -14.30 -6.76
N ALA A 106 2.51 -13.83 -6.74
CA ALA A 106 1.57 -14.14 -5.66
C ALA A 106 1.27 -15.63 -5.57
N ASN A 107 1.01 -16.29 -6.72
CA ASN A 107 0.80 -17.74 -6.76
C ASN A 107 2.03 -18.51 -6.29
N MET A 108 3.22 -18.09 -6.69
CA MET A 108 4.47 -18.68 -6.20
C MET A 108 4.61 -18.51 -4.68
N TYR A 109 4.29 -17.34 -4.12
CA TYR A 109 4.32 -17.14 -2.66
C TYR A 109 3.32 -18.02 -1.93
N ILE A 110 2.11 -18.20 -2.47
CA ILE A 110 1.12 -19.12 -1.91
C ILE A 110 1.63 -20.57 -1.94
N GLU A 111 2.23 -21.00 -3.06
CA GLU A 111 2.84 -22.33 -3.18
C GLU A 111 4.01 -22.54 -2.21
N ASN A 112 4.74 -21.47 -1.90
CA ASN A 112 5.89 -21.49 -0.98
C ASN A 112 5.49 -21.22 0.49
N GLU A 113 4.19 -21.24 0.83
CA GLU A 113 3.68 -21.00 2.19
C GLU A 113 4.05 -19.62 2.77
N GLU A 114 4.14 -18.59 1.92
CA GLU A 114 4.41 -17.18 2.27
C GLU A 114 3.22 -16.25 1.93
N PRO A 115 2.02 -16.50 2.50
CA PRO A 115 0.79 -15.79 2.13
C PRO A 115 0.85 -14.28 2.36
N GLU A 116 1.60 -13.80 3.37
CA GLU A 116 1.74 -12.38 3.66
C GLU A 116 2.44 -11.64 2.51
N LYS A 117 3.45 -12.28 1.89
CA LYS A 117 4.11 -11.72 0.71
C LYS A 117 3.16 -11.70 -0.50
N ALA A 118 2.34 -12.74 -0.67
CA ALA A 118 1.32 -12.76 -1.73
C ALA A 118 0.34 -11.59 -1.60
N VAL A 119 -0.19 -11.34 -0.38
CA VAL A 119 -1.04 -10.18 -0.09
C VAL A 119 -0.32 -8.89 -0.44
N SER A 120 0.92 -8.70 0.02
CA SER A 120 1.69 -7.47 -0.24
C SER A 120 1.90 -7.17 -1.74
N ILE A 121 2.12 -8.20 -2.56
CA ILE A 121 2.27 -8.05 -4.02
C ILE A 121 0.94 -7.77 -4.70
N MET A 122 -0.17 -8.37 -4.24
CA MET A 122 -1.50 -8.04 -4.78
C MET A 122 -1.88 -6.59 -4.47
N MET A 123 -1.55 -6.09 -3.28
CA MET A 123 -1.78 -4.68 -2.94
C MET A 123 -0.93 -3.73 -3.81
N GLU A 124 0.34 -4.08 -4.08
CA GLU A 124 1.17 -3.32 -5.02
C GLU A 124 0.57 -3.35 -6.43
N ALA A 125 0.07 -4.51 -6.89
CA ALA A 125 -0.52 -4.66 -8.20
C ALA A 125 -1.76 -3.77 -8.39
N GLU A 126 -2.65 -3.72 -7.40
CA GLU A 126 -3.88 -2.91 -7.42
C GLU A 126 -3.61 -1.42 -7.72
N GLU A 127 -2.51 -0.86 -7.21
CA GLU A 127 -2.13 0.54 -7.46
C GLU A 127 -1.36 0.74 -8.78
N ASN A 128 -0.66 -0.29 -9.26
CA ASN A 128 0.33 -0.14 -10.31
C ASN A 128 -0.09 -0.68 -11.68
N VAL A 129 -1.00 -1.65 -11.77
CA VAL A 129 -1.41 -2.20 -13.07
C VAL A 129 -2.22 -1.20 -13.90
N ALA A 130 -2.35 -1.46 -15.20
CA ALA A 130 -3.25 -0.70 -16.06
C ALA A 130 -4.72 -1.05 -15.76
N GLU A 131 -5.65 -0.13 -16.02
CA GLU A 131 -7.09 -0.32 -15.75
C GLU A 131 -7.64 -1.57 -16.46
N GLU A 132 -7.15 -1.86 -17.67
CA GLU A 132 -7.50 -3.05 -18.44
C GLU A 132 -7.01 -4.38 -17.83
N GLU A 133 -6.01 -4.34 -16.95
CA GLU A 133 -5.42 -5.49 -16.26
C GLU A 133 -6.02 -5.70 -14.86
N GLN A 134 -6.72 -4.70 -14.31
CA GLN A 134 -7.36 -4.76 -12.98
C GLN A 134 -8.27 -5.98 -12.78
N PRO A 135 -9.08 -6.44 -13.76
CA PRO A 135 -9.89 -7.63 -13.58
C PRO A 135 -9.07 -8.88 -13.22
N ALA A 136 -7.84 -9.01 -13.73
CA ALA A 136 -6.97 -10.15 -13.39
C ALA A 136 -6.45 -10.07 -11.95
N ILE A 137 -6.24 -8.85 -11.42
CA ILE A 137 -5.86 -8.65 -10.03
C ILE A 137 -7.05 -8.97 -9.12
N GLU A 138 -8.24 -8.48 -9.46
CA GLU A 138 -9.46 -8.72 -8.68
C GLU A 138 -9.83 -10.21 -8.66
N ASP A 139 -9.74 -10.90 -9.80
CA ASP A 139 -9.98 -12.34 -9.88
C ASP A 139 -9.01 -13.11 -8.97
N GLN A 140 -7.72 -12.73 -8.97
CA GLN A 140 -6.70 -13.35 -8.11
C GLN A 140 -6.93 -13.05 -6.62
N LYS A 141 -7.30 -11.81 -6.26
CA LYS A 141 -7.66 -11.45 -4.88
C LYS A 141 -8.87 -12.25 -4.40
N THR A 142 -9.90 -12.37 -5.23
CA THR A 142 -11.09 -13.18 -4.95
C THR A 142 -10.72 -14.65 -4.71
N GLU A 143 -9.84 -15.23 -5.53
CA GLU A 143 -9.38 -16.61 -5.33
C GLU A 143 -8.62 -16.78 -4.01
N MET A 144 -7.80 -15.80 -3.62
CA MET A 144 -7.10 -15.81 -2.34
C MET A 144 -8.10 -15.74 -1.17
N GLU A 145 -9.11 -14.89 -1.27
CA GLU A 145 -10.18 -14.75 -0.27
C GLU A 145 -11.05 -16.00 -0.15
N ASP A 146 -11.42 -16.62 -1.27
CA ASP A 146 -12.14 -17.91 -1.29
C ASP A 146 -11.33 -19.03 -0.63
N ASN A 147 -10.00 -18.90 -0.62
CA ASN A 147 -9.09 -19.81 0.09
C ASN A 147 -8.81 -19.39 1.55
N GLY A 148 -9.56 -18.42 2.09
CA GLY A 148 -9.51 -17.99 3.49
C GLY A 148 -8.40 -16.99 3.80
N MET A 149 -7.80 -16.37 2.79
CA MET A 149 -6.82 -15.29 2.97
C MET A 149 -7.54 -13.95 3.11
N VAL A 150 -7.05 -13.09 4.01
CA VAL A 150 -7.50 -11.71 4.06
C VAL A 150 -6.58 -10.86 3.19
N VAL A 151 -7.11 -10.30 2.11
CA VAL A 151 -6.32 -9.47 1.19
C VAL A 151 -6.63 -7.99 1.44
N ALA A 152 -5.81 -7.35 2.27
CA ALA A 152 -5.98 -5.96 2.65
C ALA A 152 -4.63 -5.27 2.91
N TRP A 153 -4.61 -3.95 2.85
CA TRP A 153 -3.42 -3.15 3.21
C TRP A 153 -2.99 -3.31 4.67
N VAL A 154 -3.92 -3.67 5.56
CA VAL A 154 -3.61 -3.99 6.96
C VAL A 154 -4.39 -5.23 7.39
N THR A 155 -3.67 -6.25 7.86
CA THR A 155 -4.20 -7.54 8.35
C THR A 155 -3.76 -7.79 9.80
N ASP A 156 -4.17 -8.90 10.41
CA ASP A 156 -3.67 -9.28 11.73
C ASP A 156 -2.23 -9.82 11.64
N ALA A 157 -1.30 -9.22 12.37
CA ALA A 157 -0.04 -9.85 12.76
C ALA A 157 -0.26 -10.91 13.86
N TYR A 158 -1.26 -10.67 14.70
CA TYR A 158 -1.67 -11.54 15.79
C TYR A 158 -3.14 -11.32 16.09
N SER A 159 -3.87 -12.41 16.27
CA SER A 159 -5.20 -12.36 16.83
C SER A 159 -5.47 -13.48 17.84
N ASP A 160 -6.20 -13.14 18.89
CA ASP A 160 -6.67 -14.07 19.91
C ASP A 160 -7.95 -13.53 20.56
N TYR A 161 -8.65 -14.39 21.28
CA TYR A 161 -9.75 -13.99 22.14
C TYR A 161 -9.75 -14.75 23.46
N LYS A 162 -10.42 -14.18 24.45
CA LYS A 162 -10.71 -14.81 25.74
C LYS A 162 -12.20 -14.76 26.02
N VAL A 163 -12.70 -15.81 26.67
CA VAL A 163 -14.11 -15.90 27.08
C VAL A 163 -14.18 -15.58 28.56
N ILE A 164 -14.87 -14.49 28.89
CA ILE A 164 -15.17 -14.11 30.26
C ILE A 164 -16.45 -14.82 30.67
N THR A 165 -16.32 -15.79 31.58
CA THR A 165 -17.42 -16.64 32.06
C THR A 165 -18.14 -16.08 33.29
N SER A 166 -17.60 -15.03 33.90
CA SER A 166 -18.20 -14.32 35.05
C SER A 166 -19.40 -13.45 34.66
N THR A 167 -19.52 -13.08 33.37
CA THR A 167 -20.63 -12.28 32.83
C THR A 167 -21.73 -13.18 32.26
N ILE A 168 -22.99 -12.73 32.34
CA ILE A 168 -24.14 -13.40 31.71
C ILE A 168 -24.83 -12.40 30.77
N PRO A 169 -24.82 -12.63 29.45
CA PRO A 169 -24.16 -13.74 28.74
C PRO A 169 -22.62 -13.68 28.83
N GLU A 170 -21.96 -14.82 28.62
CA GLU A 170 -20.49 -14.90 28.51
C GLU A 170 -20.03 -13.87 27.48
N THR A 171 -18.98 -13.13 27.82
CA THR A 171 -18.47 -12.05 26.96
C THR A 171 -17.16 -12.46 26.32
N LYS A 172 -17.07 -12.35 25.00
CA LYS A 172 -15.81 -12.53 24.28
C LYS A 172 -15.04 -11.22 24.25
N VAL A 173 -13.78 -11.30 24.63
CA VAL A 173 -12.81 -10.21 24.57
C VAL A 173 -11.77 -10.55 23.53
N CYS A 174 -11.46 -9.61 22.64
CA CYS A 174 -10.62 -9.85 21.47
C CYS A 174 -9.36 -8.98 21.50
N TYR A 175 -8.31 -9.54 20.92
CA TYR A 175 -6.99 -8.95 20.83
C TYR A 175 -6.51 -9.08 19.40
N HIS A 176 -6.23 -7.95 18.77
CA HIS A 176 -5.78 -7.84 17.39
C HIS A 176 -4.59 -6.88 17.33
N ILE A 177 -3.47 -7.35 16.78
CA ILE A 177 -2.29 -6.56 16.48
C ILE A 177 -2.21 -6.40 14.96
N PRO A 178 -2.13 -5.16 14.44
CA PRO A 178 -2.11 -4.92 13.00
C PRO A 178 -0.76 -5.26 12.36
N HIS A 179 -0.80 -5.62 11.08
CA HIS A 179 0.33 -5.81 10.17
C HIS A 179 0.08 -5.01 8.90
N ILE A 180 0.97 -4.09 8.53
CA ILE A 180 0.86 -3.32 7.28
C ILE A 180 1.48 -4.12 6.14
N ASN A 181 0.69 -4.39 5.09
CA ASN A 181 1.09 -5.16 3.92
C ASN A 181 1.65 -4.24 2.82
N LEU A 182 2.89 -3.78 3.00
CA LEU A 182 3.64 -3.11 1.93
C LEU A 182 4.65 -4.08 1.32
N SER A 183 4.68 -4.15 -0.01
CA SER A 183 5.58 -5.04 -0.72
C SER A 183 7.05 -4.72 -0.47
N ARG A 184 7.91 -5.70 -0.80
CA ARG A 184 9.38 -5.59 -0.72
C ARG A 184 9.90 -5.24 0.68
N GLY A 185 9.19 -5.67 1.72
CA GLY A 185 9.58 -5.51 3.12
C GLY A 185 9.62 -4.06 3.61
N LYS A 186 8.94 -3.13 2.92
CA LYS A 186 8.96 -1.71 3.29
C LYS A 186 8.46 -1.46 4.72
N ALA A 187 7.44 -2.21 5.13
CA ALA A 187 6.82 -2.07 6.44
C ALA A 187 7.46 -2.93 7.54
N ASP A 188 8.47 -3.75 7.27
CA ASP A 188 8.98 -4.75 8.23
C ASP A 188 9.42 -4.12 9.55
N ALA A 189 10.15 -3.00 9.47
CA ALA A 189 10.65 -2.31 10.66
C ALA A 189 9.52 -1.72 11.52
N ILE A 190 8.52 -1.08 10.91
CA ILE A 190 7.41 -0.47 11.64
C ILE A 190 6.42 -1.53 12.15
N ASN A 191 6.20 -2.60 11.39
CA ASN A 191 5.39 -3.75 11.84
C ASN A 191 6.03 -4.40 13.07
N GLN A 192 7.35 -4.57 13.08
CA GLN A 192 8.06 -5.11 14.24
C GLN A 192 7.91 -4.20 15.47
N GLU A 193 8.06 -2.88 15.29
CA GLU A 193 7.88 -1.90 16.37
C GLU A 193 6.46 -1.95 16.96
N ILE A 194 5.44 -1.93 16.10
CA ILE A 194 4.04 -2.02 16.51
C ILE A 194 3.76 -3.35 17.22
N TYR A 195 4.27 -4.46 16.69
CA TYR A 195 4.08 -5.78 17.28
C TYR A 195 4.70 -5.86 18.67
N ASP A 196 5.96 -5.45 18.82
CA ASP A 196 6.67 -5.53 20.09
C ASP A 196 6.01 -4.67 21.17
N GLU A 197 5.56 -3.45 20.80
CA GLU A 197 4.83 -2.57 21.71
C GLU A 197 3.51 -3.19 22.17
N LEU A 198 2.68 -3.63 21.24
CA LEU A 198 1.33 -4.09 21.53
C LEU A 198 1.33 -5.48 22.17
N TYR A 199 2.21 -6.38 21.74
CA TYR A 199 2.32 -7.71 22.32
C TYR A 199 2.83 -7.65 23.76
N ALA A 200 3.73 -6.72 24.10
CA ALA A 200 4.15 -6.50 25.48
C ALA A 200 2.96 -6.14 26.40
N LEU A 201 2.01 -5.33 25.92
CA LEU A 201 0.78 -5.02 26.64
C LEU A 201 -0.13 -6.25 26.80
N LEU A 202 -0.27 -7.07 25.74
CA LEU A 202 -1.05 -8.32 25.81
C LEU A 202 -0.43 -9.32 26.78
N ASP A 203 0.89 -9.52 26.70
CA ASP A 203 1.59 -10.48 27.53
C ASP A 203 1.46 -10.12 29.02
N GLU A 204 1.72 -8.86 29.39
CA GLU A 204 1.63 -8.40 30.77
C GLU A 204 0.18 -8.39 31.28
N GLN A 205 -0.76 -7.80 30.53
CA GLN A 205 -2.10 -7.48 31.03
C GLN A 205 -3.16 -8.55 30.73
N VAL A 206 -2.78 -9.61 30.00
CA VAL A 206 -3.65 -10.73 29.67
C VAL A 206 -2.97 -12.04 30.01
N TYR A 207 -1.86 -12.40 29.36
CA TYR A 207 -1.34 -13.77 29.46
C TYR A 207 -0.70 -14.07 30.81
N GLN A 208 0.25 -13.25 31.26
CA GLN A 208 0.90 -13.42 32.56
C GLN A 208 -0.13 -13.32 33.70
N GLN A 209 -1.06 -12.37 33.61
CA GLN A 209 -2.13 -12.23 34.59
C GLN A 209 -3.00 -13.49 34.68
N LEU A 210 -3.45 -14.02 33.55
CA LEU A 210 -4.32 -15.20 33.53
C LEU A 210 -3.56 -16.49 33.87
N GLU A 211 -2.24 -16.55 33.69
CA GLU A 211 -1.42 -17.65 34.19
C GLU A 211 -1.40 -17.66 35.73
N GLU A 212 -1.26 -16.48 36.35
CA GLU A 212 -1.29 -16.33 37.81
C GLU A 212 -2.70 -16.47 38.41
N MET A 213 -3.72 -15.97 37.69
CA MET A 213 -5.12 -15.93 38.12
C MET A 213 -6.07 -16.35 36.98
N PRO A 214 -6.25 -17.67 36.72
CA PRO A 214 -7.01 -18.15 35.56
C PRO A 214 -8.48 -17.73 35.51
N ASP A 215 -9.08 -17.46 36.67
CA ASP A 215 -10.48 -17.05 36.79
C ASP A 215 -10.65 -15.51 36.84
N ALA A 216 -9.57 -14.74 36.71
CA ALA A 216 -9.63 -13.28 36.72
C ALA A 216 -10.12 -12.72 35.37
N GLU A 217 -10.74 -11.55 35.41
CA GLU A 217 -11.00 -10.79 34.19
C GLU A 217 -9.69 -10.11 33.73
N PRO A 218 -9.36 -10.18 32.43
CA PRO A 218 -8.16 -9.54 31.89
C PRO A 218 -8.13 -8.05 32.23
N SER A 219 -6.97 -7.57 32.68
CA SER A 219 -6.75 -6.14 32.96
C SER A 219 -6.89 -5.31 31.70
N LEU A 220 -6.52 -5.89 30.55
CA LEU A 220 -6.79 -5.35 29.24
C LEU A 220 -8.04 -6.03 28.65
N ASN A 221 -9.15 -5.31 28.62
CA ASN A 221 -10.46 -5.83 28.21
C ASN A 221 -10.67 -5.88 26.69
N ARG A 222 -9.82 -5.22 25.90
CA ARG A 222 -9.78 -5.38 24.42
C ARG A 222 -8.57 -4.66 23.86
N MET A 223 -8.03 -5.22 22.79
CA MET A 223 -7.09 -4.58 21.89
C MET A 223 -7.60 -4.76 20.48
N LEU A 224 -8.00 -3.67 19.84
CA LEU A 224 -8.59 -3.69 18.50
C LEU A 224 -7.93 -2.60 17.68
N TYR A 225 -8.02 -2.69 16.36
CA TYR A 225 -7.59 -1.60 15.51
C TYR A 225 -8.60 -1.33 14.40
N ALA A 226 -8.60 -0.07 13.95
CA ALA A 226 -9.17 0.34 12.68
C ALA A 226 -8.06 1.00 11.88
N TRP A 227 -8.20 1.00 10.56
CA TRP A 227 -7.22 1.61 9.68
C TRP A 227 -7.90 2.32 8.53
N GLY A 228 -7.15 3.22 7.92
CA GLY A 228 -7.58 4.04 6.81
C GLY A 228 -6.40 4.44 5.93
N ARG A 229 -6.69 4.75 4.66
CA ARG A 229 -5.64 5.16 3.71
C ARG A 229 -6.12 6.27 2.80
N ALA A 230 -5.21 7.16 2.46
CA ALA A 230 -5.39 8.16 1.40
C ALA A 230 -4.03 8.67 0.95
N GLN A 231 -3.88 8.92 -0.35
CA GLN A 231 -2.63 9.38 -0.93
C GLN A 231 -1.47 8.43 -0.56
N ASP A 232 -0.38 8.94 0.01
CA ASP A 232 0.79 8.14 0.45
C ASP A 232 0.70 7.69 1.92
N VAL A 233 -0.48 7.70 2.54
CA VAL A 233 -0.63 7.46 3.98
C VAL A 233 -1.48 6.23 4.26
N ILE A 234 -1.00 5.38 5.17
CA ILE A 234 -1.82 4.47 5.96
C ILE A 234 -1.83 4.96 7.41
N SER A 235 -3.02 5.12 7.98
CA SER A 235 -3.21 5.35 9.41
C SER A 235 -3.78 4.10 10.06
N ILE A 236 -3.22 3.71 11.19
CA ILE A 236 -3.77 2.69 12.08
C ILE A 236 -4.09 3.35 13.41
N ASN A 237 -5.30 3.11 13.88
CA ASN A 237 -5.76 3.51 15.19
C ASN A 237 -6.02 2.28 16.04
N VAL A 238 -5.15 2.06 17.02
CA VAL A 238 -5.27 0.95 17.97
C VAL A 238 -5.98 1.41 19.22
N LEU A 239 -7.13 0.79 19.48
CA LEU A 239 -7.91 0.91 20.70
C LEU A 239 -7.47 -0.13 21.72
N THR A 240 -7.02 0.34 22.88
CA THR A 240 -6.82 -0.50 24.07
C THR A 240 -7.79 -0.04 25.15
N SER A 241 -8.57 -0.96 25.70
CA SER A 241 -9.49 -0.61 26.80
C SER A 241 -9.12 -1.43 28.03
N PRO A 242 -8.44 -0.84 29.03
CA PRO A 242 -8.25 -1.52 30.30
C PRO A 242 -9.60 -1.68 31.02
N TYR A 243 -9.74 -2.72 31.83
CA TYR A 243 -11.01 -3.04 32.48
C TYR A 243 -11.50 -1.94 33.43
N TYR A 244 -10.56 -1.28 34.14
CA TYR A 244 -10.85 -0.22 35.11
C TYR A 244 -10.51 1.19 34.60
N HIS A 245 -10.14 1.33 33.33
CA HIS A 245 -9.74 2.61 32.76
C HIS A 245 -10.49 2.92 31.47
N TYR A 246 -10.43 4.17 31.06
CA TYR A 246 -11.02 4.60 29.80
C TYR A 246 -10.22 4.06 28.62
N PRO A 247 -10.88 3.86 27.47
CA PRO A 247 -10.16 3.44 26.29
C PRO A 247 -9.07 4.44 25.90
N GLU A 248 -7.92 3.91 25.52
CA GLU A 248 -6.77 4.64 25.02
C GLU A 248 -6.58 4.34 23.54
N TYR A 249 -6.17 5.36 22.79
CA TYR A 249 -5.92 5.26 21.36
C TYR A 249 -4.44 5.48 21.08
N ARG A 250 -3.85 4.58 20.29
CA ARG A 250 -2.49 4.69 19.76
C ARG A 250 -2.58 4.84 18.26
N ILE A 251 -2.07 5.96 17.75
CA ILE A 251 -2.13 6.32 16.34
C ILE A 251 -0.78 6.08 15.70
N TYR A 252 -0.76 5.27 14.65
CA TYR A 252 0.40 5.03 13.79
C TYR A 252 0.07 5.56 12.40
N ASN A 253 0.78 6.60 11.96
CA ASN A 253 0.69 7.12 10.60
C ASN A 253 1.95 6.68 9.86
N VAL A 254 1.81 6.08 8.68
CA VAL A 254 2.91 5.46 7.94
C VAL A 254 2.86 5.86 6.47
N SER A 255 4.01 6.21 5.91
CA SER A 255 4.15 6.46 4.47
C SER A 255 4.13 5.15 3.70
N MET A 256 3.24 5.02 2.72
CA MET A 256 3.13 3.82 1.88
C MET A 256 4.34 3.64 0.96
N SER A 257 4.91 4.74 0.47
CA SER A 257 6.05 4.72 -0.43
C SER A 257 7.34 4.27 0.27
N THR A 258 7.53 4.70 1.53
CA THR A 258 8.78 4.47 2.29
C THR A 258 8.66 3.43 3.40
N GLY A 259 7.45 3.13 3.88
CA GLY A 259 7.20 2.28 5.05
C GLY A 259 7.59 2.92 6.39
N GLN A 260 7.91 4.22 6.41
CA GLN A 260 8.35 4.92 7.61
C GLN A 260 7.20 5.60 8.34
N ALA A 261 7.30 5.70 9.67
CA ALA A 261 6.39 6.48 10.49
C ALA A 261 6.42 7.96 10.09
N LEU A 262 5.23 8.55 10.01
CA LEU A 262 4.98 9.96 9.73
C LEU A 262 4.69 10.72 11.03
N SER A 263 5.29 11.89 11.16
CA SER A 263 4.86 12.87 12.16
C SER A 263 3.48 13.44 11.81
N ASP A 264 2.82 14.03 12.81
CA ASP A 264 1.55 14.72 12.62
C ASP A 264 1.66 15.84 11.57
N GLU A 265 2.76 16.58 11.53
CA GLU A 265 3.01 17.65 10.55
C GLU A 265 3.16 17.11 9.12
N GLU A 266 3.86 15.98 8.95
CA GLU A 266 4.01 15.33 7.65
C GLU A 266 2.67 14.79 7.13
N LEU A 267 1.88 14.13 7.99
CA LEU A 267 0.52 13.68 7.65
C LEU A 267 -0.34 14.87 7.18
N LEU A 268 -0.40 15.94 7.97
CA LEU A 268 -1.21 17.11 7.64
C LEU A 268 -0.75 17.73 6.32
N SER A 269 0.56 17.84 6.10
CA SER A 269 1.11 18.34 4.84
C SER A 269 0.72 17.48 3.63
N ILE A 270 0.71 16.15 3.75
CA ILE A 270 0.24 15.25 2.69
C ILE A 270 -1.26 15.47 2.42
N MET A 271 -2.04 15.66 3.48
CA MET A 271 -3.48 15.97 3.37
C MET A 271 -3.78 17.42 2.97
N GLY A 272 -2.76 18.22 2.65
CA GLY A 272 -2.93 19.60 2.19
C GLY A 272 -3.42 20.56 3.28
N MET A 273 -3.19 20.23 4.55
CA MET A 273 -3.59 21.00 5.72
C MET A 273 -2.36 21.46 6.50
N THR A 274 -2.41 22.68 7.04
CA THR A 274 -1.37 23.17 7.97
C THR A 274 -1.75 22.83 9.41
N ASP A 275 -0.78 22.74 10.32
CA ASP A 275 -1.10 22.56 11.76
C ASP A 275 -2.01 23.68 12.28
N GLU A 276 -1.79 24.94 11.88
CA GLU A 276 -2.65 26.07 12.26
C GLU A 276 -4.11 25.83 11.85
N THR A 277 -4.34 25.48 10.57
CA THR A 277 -5.69 25.15 10.07
C THR A 277 -6.28 23.95 10.78
N PHE A 278 -5.48 22.92 11.05
CA PHE A 278 -5.93 21.73 11.77
C PHE A 278 -6.38 22.07 13.19
N ARG A 279 -5.61 22.85 13.95
CA ARG A 279 -5.98 23.28 15.31
C ARG A 279 -7.24 24.14 15.30
N GLU A 280 -7.42 25.02 14.31
CA GLU A 280 -8.65 25.78 14.14
C GLU A 280 -9.86 24.86 13.89
N THR A 281 -9.71 23.86 13.01
CA THR A 281 -10.75 22.85 12.75
C THR A 281 -11.09 22.04 13.99
N VAL A 282 -10.10 21.52 14.71
CA VAL A 282 -10.29 20.78 15.97
C VAL A 282 -11.08 21.63 16.97
N LYS A 283 -10.67 22.89 17.17
CA LYS A 283 -11.34 23.79 18.11
C LYS A 283 -12.78 24.09 17.70
N GLN A 284 -13.04 24.25 16.41
CA GLN A 284 -14.40 24.45 15.89
C GLN A 284 -15.28 23.23 16.12
N VAL A 285 -14.81 22.03 15.75
CA VAL A 285 -15.53 20.76 15.96
C VAL A 285 -15.85 20.53 17.43
N LEU A 286 -14.87 20.76 18.32
CA LEU A 286 -15.09 20.65 19.77
C LEU A 286 -16.09 21.69 20.28
N THR A 287 -16.06 22.92 19.75
CA THR A 287 -17.01 23.97 20.13
C THR A 287 -18.44 23.59 19.74
N ASP A 288 -18.63 23.08 18.53
CA ASP A 288 -19.94 22.66 18.03
C ASP A 288 -20.45 21.45 18.82
N HIS A 289 -19.61 20.44 19.05
CA HIS A 289 -19.94 19.30 19.90
C HIS A 289 -20.37 19.72 21.31
N MET A 290 -19.64 20.65 21.93
CA MET A 290 -19.99 21.13 23.28
C MET A 290 -21.27 21.97 23.30
N ASN A 291 -21.60 22.68 22.23
CA ASN A 291 -22.87 23.40 22.09
C ASN A 291 -24.05 22.43 21.98
N ASP A 292 -23.91 21.38 21.17
CA ASP A 292 -24.92 20.34 21.02
C ASP A 292 -25.14 19.60 22.35
N TRP A 293 -24.05 19.15 23.00
CA TRP A 293 -24.11 18.55 24.32
C TRP A 293 -24.82 19.46 25.34
N LYS A 294 -24.51 20.77 25.36
CA LYS A 294 -25.17 21.73 26.24
C LYS A 294 -26.67 21.84 25.95
N SER A 295 -27.08 21.76 24.68
CA SER A 295 -28.48 21.86 24.26
C SER A 295 -29.31 20.64 24.68
N GLU A 296 -28.67 19.48 24.85
CA GLU A 296 -29.30 18.23 25.29
C GLU A 296 -29.44 18.14 26.82
N LEU A 297 -28.76 19.01 27.57
CA LEU A 297 -28.87 19.02 29.03
C LEU A 297 -30.28 19.45 29.47
N PRO A 298 -30.80 18.84 30.55
CA PRO A 298 -32.10 19.22 31.09
C PRO A 298 -32.10 20.69 31.53
N SER A 299 -33.18 21.41 31.20
CA SER A 299 -33.33 22.85 31.46
C SER A 299 -33.21 23.24 32.94
N GLU A 300 -33.48 22.30 33.84
CA GLU A 300 -33.30 22.44 35.27
C GLU A 300 -32.70 21.15 35.84
N SER A 301 -31.61 21.27 36.60
CA SER A 301 -30.97 20.15 37.30
C SER A 301 -30.52 20.60 38.68
N GLU A 302 -30.79 19.79 39.70
CA GLU A 302 -30.28 20.00 41.06
C GLU A 302 -28.79 19.64 41.18
N TYR A 303 -28.28 18.83 40.25
CA TYR A 303 -26.94 18.23 40.32
C TYR A 303 -25.94 18.84 39.33
N ILE A 304 -26.42 19.43 38.24
CA ILE A 304 -25.60 20.02 37.19
C ILE A 304 -25.75 21.54 37.25
N THR A 305 -24.65 22.23 37.57
CA THR A 305 -24.62 23.70 37.68
C THR A 305 -24.05 24.33 36.41
N GLU A 306 -24.42 25.58 36.12
CA GLU A 306 -23.85 26.33 34.99
C GLU A 306 -22.32 26.48 35.10
N GLU A 307 -21.77 26.54 36.32
CA GLU A 307 -20.33 26.58 36.57
C GLU A 307 -19.66 25.28 36.11
N MET A 308 -20.24 24.12 36.43
CA MET A 308 -19.72 22.82 35.98
C MET A 308 -19.78 22.68 34.46
N ILE A 309 -20.88 23.10 33.84
CA ILE A 309 -21.02 23.11 32.37
C ILE A 309 -19.93 24.00 31.76
N THR A 310 -19.79 25.24 32.24
CA THR A 310 -18.80 26.20 31.74
C THR A 310 -17.38 25.66 31.91
N ASN A 311 -17.09 25.01 33.02
CA ASN A 311 -15.78 24.43 33.28
C ASN A 311 -15.44 23.30 32.27
N VAL A 312 -16.38 22.37 32.06
CA VAL A 312 -16.21 21.28 31.09
C VAL A 312 -16.03 21.83 29.67
N VAL A 313 -16.86 22.78 29.26
CA VAL A 313 -16.75 23.43 27.93
C VAL A 313 -15.38 24.08 27.78
N ASN A 314 -14.96 24.91 28.75
CA ASN A 314 -13.70 25.62 28.69
C ASN A 314 -12.48 24.68 28.66
N GLN A 315 -12.51 23.57 29.40
CA GLN A 315 -11.43 22.58 29.36
C GLN A 315 -11.38 21.84 28.01
N THR A 316 -12.54 21.44 27.47
CA THR A 316 -12.60 20.75 26.17
C THR A 316 -12.10 21.63 25.03
N ILE A 317 -12.46 22.92 24.98
CA ILE A 317 -12.06 23.81 23.88
C ILE A 317 -10.76 24.60 24.13
N ALA A 318 -10.08 24.33 25.25
CA ALA A 318 -8.84 25.02 25.62
C ALA A 318 -7.74 24.79 24.57
N ASP A 319 -6.92 25.81 24.31
CA ASP A 319 -5.83 25.71 23.33
C ASP A 319 -4.83 24.62 23.72
N GLU A 320 -4.61 24.40 25.02
CA GLU A 320 -3.77 23.32 25.52
C GLU A 320 -4.35 21.93 25.17
N ASN A 321 -5.68 21.76 25.23
CA ASN A 321 -6.33 20.49 24.88
C ASN A 321 -6.37 20.28 23.36
N VAL A 322 -6.66 21.34 22.60
CA VAL A 322 -6.64 21.32 21.13
C VAL A 322 -5.25 20.96 20.59
N ALA A 323 -4.19 21.42 21.25
CA ALA A 323 -2.81 21.07 20.90
C ALA A 323 -2.49 19.58 21.11
N GLU A 324 -3.22 18.86 21.97
CA GLU A 324 -3.04 17.42 22.19
C GLU A 324 -3.72 16.55 21.13
N ALA A 325 -4.56 17.14 20.25
CA ALA A 325 -5.25 16.38 19.22
C ALA A 325 -4.25 15.71 18.24
N ARG A 326 -4.42 14.41 17.99
CA ARG A 326 -3.56 13.64 17.08
C ARG A 326 -4.32 13.31 15.79
N PRO A 327 -3.83 13.71 14.60
CA PRO A 327 -4.47 13.42 13.33
C PRO A 327 -4.28 11.97 12.88
N TYR A 328 -5.27 11.42 12.18
CA TYR A 328 -5.22 10.12 11.52
C TYR A 328 -6.23 10.07 10.36
N LEU A 329 -6.20 9.01 9.55
CA LEU A 329 -7.18 8.75 8.50
C LEU A 329 -8.16 7.65 8.92
N ASN A 330 -9.46 7.90 8.73
CA ASN A 330 -10.47 6.83 8.84
C ASN A 330 -10.50 5.96 7.56
N ALA A 331 -11.31 4.91 7.57
CA ALA A 331 -11.40 3.97 6.45
C ALA A 331 -11.90 4.59 5.13
N ASN A 332 -12.58 5.74 5.19
CA ASN A 332 -12.99 6.48 3.99
C ASN A 332 -11.84 7.34 3.44
N GLY A 333 -10.67 7.33 4.08
CA GLY A 333 -9.54 8.20 3.75
C GLY A 333 -9.74 9.65 4.21
N GLU A 334 -10.71 9.91 5.10
CA GLU A 334 -11.00 11.24 5.61
C GLU A 334 -10.08 11.56 6.79
N LEU A 335 -9.66 12.83 6.88
CA LEU A 335 -8.86 13.30 8.00
C LEU A 335 -9.72 13.37 9.27
N CYS A 336 -9.27 12.67 10.30
CA CYS A 336 -9.89 12.61 11.62
C CYS A 336 -8.86 12.96 12.69
N PHE A 337 -9.31 13.11 13.93
CA PHE A 337 -8.43 13.33 15.07
C PHE A 337 -8.95 12.69 16.33
N VAL A 338 -8.04 12.31 17.21
CA VAL A 338 -8.35 11.90 18.58
C VAL A 338 -7.96 12.99 19.56
N VAL A 339 -8.86 13.35 20.48
CA VAL A 339 -8.66 14.41 21.48
C VAL A 339 -9.46 14.10 22.75
N ARG A 340 -9.14 14.77 23.85
CA ARG A 340 -9.89 14.63 25.10
C ARG A 340 -11.16 15.48 25.09
N VAL A 341 -12.29 14.86 25.44
CA VAL A 341 -13.53 15.53 25.79
C VAL A 341 -13.73 15.43 27.30
N TYR A 342 -13.80 16.56 27.98
CA TYR A 342 -13.95 16.60 29.43
C TYR A 342 -15.37 16.24 29.84
N SER A 343 -15.52 15.65 31.03
CA SER A 343 -16.80 15.13 31.50
C SER A 343 -17.22 15.74 32.82
N ILE A 344 -18.51 16.03 32.91
CA ILE A 344 -19.15 16.53 34.12
C ILE A 344 -19.27 15.47 35.22
N ALA A 345 -19.13 14.19 34.88
CA ALA A 345 -19.29 13.06 35.80
C ALA A 345 -18.08 12.82 36.72
N GLY A 346 -17.09 13.72 36.75
CA GLY A 346 -15.91 13.64 37.62
C GLY A 346 -14.82 12.69 37.13
N ALA A 347 -14.98 12.10 35.95
CA ALA A 347 -14.02 11.23 35.27
C ALA A 347 -12.75 11.94 34.76
N GLY A 348 -12.74 13.28 34.77
CA GLY A 348 -11.74 14.09 34.07
C GLY A 348 -12.12 14.24 32.60
N SER A 349 -11.65 13.33 31.75
CA SER A 349 -11.85 13.38 30.30
C SER A 349 -11.82 12.00 29.65
N TYR A 350 -12.38 11.90 28.45
CA TYR A 350 -12.38 10.71 27.61
C TYR A 350 -11.70 11.01 26.29
N TRP A 351 -10.89 10.09 25.79
CA TRP A 351 -10.45 10.18 24.40
C TRP A 351 -11.64 9.92 23.48
N THR A 352 -11.84 10.84 22.53
CA THR A 352 -12.90 10.78 21.53
C THR A 352 -12.31 11.05 20.17
N LEU A 353 -12.77 10.30 19.18
CA LEU A 353 -12.39 10.45 17.80
C LEU A 353 -13.42 11.30 17.08
N PHE A 354 -12.98 12.25 16.27
CA PHE A 354 -13.84 13.12 15.48
C PHE A 354 -13.39 13.16 14.03
N ASN A 355 -14.36 13.31 13.13
CA ASN A 355 -14.13 13.61 11.74
C ASN A 355 -13.83 15.11 11.54
N CYS A 356 -12.76 15.47 10.82
CA CYS A 356 -12.47 16.89 10.54
C CYS A 356 -13.47 17.52 9.57
N VAL A 357 -14.12 16.72 8.72
CA VAL A 357 -15.01 17.20 7.66
C VAL A 357 -16.44 17.30 8.16
N SER A 358 -16.97 16.23 8.74
CA SER A 358 -18.36 16.23 9.22
C SER A 358 -18.52 16.81 10.62
N GLY A 359 -17.47 16.76 11.44
CA GLY A 359 -17.53 17.11 12.86
C GLY A 359 -18.18 16.03 13.74
N ASP A 360 -18.60 14.91 13.14
CA ASP A 360 -19.23 13.81 13.87
C ASP A 360 -18.19 13.02 14.68
N ILE A 361 -18.68 12.36 15.73
CA ILE A 361 -17.89 11.37 16.47
C ILE A 361 -17.73 10.14 15.60
N GLU A 362 -16.49 9.66 15.44
CA GLU A 362 -16.23 8.43 14.72
C GLU A 362 -16.71 7.21 15.53
N PRO A 363 -17.27 6.20 14.87
CA PRO A 363 -17.77 5.00 15.55
C PRO A 363 -16.67 4.28 16.36
N ASP A 364 -17.08 3.65 17.47
CA ASP A 364 -16.17 2.85 18.29
C ASP A 364 -15.65 1.63 17.50
N ILE A 365 -14.43 1.21 17.80
CA ILE A 365 -13.82 0.03 17.20
C ILE A 365 -14.35 -1.18 17.98
N VAL A 366 -15.12 -2.03 17.30
CA VAL A 366 -15.83 -3.16 17.92
C VAL A 366 -15.20 -4.48 17.51
N CYS A 367 -15.18 -5.43 18.45
CA CYS A 367 -14.78 -6.78 18.11
C CYS A 367 -15.90 -7.47 17.30
N GLN A 368 -15.56 -7.95 16.11
CA GLN A 368 -16.45 -8.77 15.29
C GLN A 368 -16.08 -10.24 15.46
N VAL A 369 -16.51 -10.87 16.56
CA VAL A 369 -16.54 -12.34 16.59
C VAL A 369 -17.84 -12.77 15.92
N ASN A 370 -17.74 -13.36 14.73
CA ASN A 370 -18.90 -13.96 14.07
C ASN A 370 -19.72 -14.80 15.05
N HIS A 371 -20.90 -14.30 15.41
CA HIS A 371 -21.97 -15.13 15.94
C HIS A 371 -22.63 -15.79 14.73
N GLU A 372 -22.59 -17.13 14.71
CA GLU A 372 -23.19 -18.04 13.73
C GLU A 372 -22.31 -18.43 12.52
N SER A 373 -21.38 -19.37 12.74
CA SER A 373 -21.28 -20.51 11.83
C SER A 373 -21.34 -21.81 12.62
N THR A 374 -22.46 -22.51 12.50
CA THR A 374 -22.51 -23.93 12.77
C THR A 374 -21.67 -24.62 11.71
N ASN A 375 -20.38 -24.81 11.95
CA ASN A 375 -19.62 -26.04 11.68
C ASN A 375 -18.11 -25.80 11.89
N ASN A 376 -17.54 -26.70 12.69
CA ASN A 376 -16.15 -26.86 13.10
C ASN A 376 -15.05 -26.47 12.10
N ASN A 377 -14.00 -25.88 12.69
CA ASN A 377 -12.60 -25.79 12.24
C ASN A 377 -12.23 -24.69 11.24
N ASP A 378 -12.66 -23.46 11.48
CA ASP A 378 -12.08 -22.30 10.79
C ASP A 378 -11.55 -21.29 11.80
N THR A 379 -10.23 -21.05 11.76
CA THR A 379 -9.49 -20.07 12.58
C THR A 379 -9.17 -18.80 11.78
N SER A 380 -9.81 -18.58 10.64
CA SER A 380 -9.67 -17.33 9.88
C SER A 380 -10.63 -16.26 10.44
N LEU A 381 -10.05 -15.27 11.14
CA LEU A 381 -10.72 -14.01 11.44
C LEU A 381 -10.67 -13.15 10.17
N ASN A 382 -11.77 -13.14 9.41
CA ASN A 382 -11.91 -12.26 8.25
C ASN A 382 -12.02 -10.80 8.69
N LEU A 383 -10.90 -10.08 8.64
CA LEU A 383 -10.87 -8.61 8.65
C LEU A 383 -10.74 -8.10 7.22
N THR A 384 -11.78 -8.29 6.41
CA THR A 384 -11.82 -7.73 5.05
C THR A 384 -11.88 -6.21 5.08
N GLU A 385 -11.25 -5.59 4.07
CA GLU A 385 -11.24 -4.16 3.81
C GLU A 385 -12.69 -3.64 3.77
N GLY A 386 -13.10 -2.93 4.83
CA GLY A 386 -14.43 -2.33 4.94
C GLY A 386 -15.54 -3.27 5.43
N TYR A 387 -15.55 -3.62 6.72
CA TYR A 387 -16.79 -4.04 7.40
C TYR A 387 -17.20 -3.03 8.48
N TRP A 388 -17.71 -1.89 7.99
CA TRP A 388 -18.49 -0.93 8.76
C TRP A 388 -19.96 -1.32 8.74
N GLU A 389 -20.35 -2.33 9.50
CA GLU A 389 -21.77 -2.54 9.81
C GLU A 389 -22.17 -1.85 11.13
N ASN A 390 -22.73 -0.65 10.97
CA ASN A 390 -23.89 -0.14 11.71
C ASN A 390 -23.75 0.25 13.19
N ARG A 391 -23.29 1.49 13.42
CA ARG A 391 -24.09 2.48 14.16
C ARG A 391 -24.08 3.85 13.48
N ILE A 392 -24.42 3.90 12.19
CA ILE A 392 -24.94 5.12 11.58
C ILE A 392 -26.43 4.89 11.38
N GLN A 393 -27.25 5.58 12.16
CA GLN A 393 -28.66 5.77 11.84
C GLN A 393 -28.76 6.55 10.53
N SER A 394 -28.71 5.88 9.37
CA SER A 394 -29.42 6.30 8.14
C SER A 394 -29.10 5.40 6.94
N ARG A 395 -30.03 4.51 6.56
CA ARG A 395 -30.82 4.57 5.30
C ARG A 395 -31.53 3.23 4.99
N ASN A 396 -32.84 3.34 4.71
CA ASN A 396 -33.76 2.39 4.07
C ASN A 396 -33.79 0.93 4.57
N VAL A 397 -34.72 0.64 5.49
CA VAL A 397 -35.03 -0.74 5.90
C VAL A 397 -36.11 -1.30 4.98
N ILE A 398 -35.75 -2.26 4.11
CA ILE A 398 -36.72 -3.14 3.44
C ILE A 398 -36.99 -4.31 4.38
N ARG A 399 -38.19 -4.36 4.97
CA ARG A 399 -38.64 -5.52 5.77
C ARG A 399 -39.62 -6.35 4.97
N PHE A 400 -39.31 -7.62 4.79
CA PHE A 400 -40.27 -8.62 4.37
C PHE A 400 -41.00 -9.11 5.62
N ASN A 401 -42.32 -8.93 5.66
CA ASN A 401 -43.12 -9.55 6.70
C ASN A 401 -43.33 -11.05 6.38
N SER A 402 -43.91 -11.80 7.32
CA SER A 402 -44.17 -13.24 7.20
C SER A 402 -45.08 -13.63 6.02
N ASN A 403 -45.65 -12.66 5.31
CA ASN A 403 -46.50 -12.85 4.13
C ASN A 403 -45.84 -12.34 2.84
N TRP A 404 -44.54 -12.01 2.86
CA TRP A 404 -43.76 -11.54 1.70
C TRP A 404 -44.29 -10.25 1.05
N THR A 405 -44.97 -9.38 1.79
CA THR A 405 -45.24 -8.02 1.32
C THR A 405 -44.14 -7.06 1.79
N VAL A 406 -43.76 -6.13 0.91
CA VAL A 406 -42.71 -5.14 1.15
C VAL A 406 -43.32 -3.86 1.71
N ASP A 407 -42.91 -3.47 2.91
CA ASP A 407 -43.19 -2.15 3.46
C ASP A 407 -41.94 -1.26 3.31
N VAL A 408 -42.04 -0.16 2.54
CA VAL A 408 -40.95 0.81 2.34
C VAL A 408 -41.21 2.04 3.22
N TYR A 409 -40.24 2.39 4.07
CA TYR A 409 -40.30 3.60 4.90
C TYR A 409 -39.23 4.60 4.45
N GLN A 410 -39.64 5.80 4.06
CA GLN A 410 -38.78 6.87 3.57
C GLN A 410 -38.29 7.76 4.72
N VAL A 411 -36.99 7.99 4.81
CA VAL A 411 -36.39 9.03 5.67
C VAL A 411 -35.33 9.77 4.83
N ASN A 412 -35.68 11.01 4.44
CA ASN A 412 -34.97 12.03 3.64
C ASN A 412 -35.20 12.16 2.11
N ASP A 413 -35.40 13.42 1.71
CA ASP A 413 -35.86 13.98 0.43
C ASP A 413 -34.82 14.04 -0.71
N LEU A 414 -33.70 13.31 -0.62
CA LEU A 414 -32.60 13.40 -1.61
C LEU A 414 -32.72 12.41 -2.78
N LEU A 415 -33.71 11.52 -2.75
CA LEU A 415 -34.11 10.68 -3.87
C LEU A 415 -35.62 10.89 -4.02
N GLY A 416 -36.07 11.29 -5.22
CA GLY A 416 -37.50 11.48 -5.50
C GLY A 416 -38.35 10.24 -5.17
N GLU A 417 -39.68 10.40 -5.15
CA GLU A 417 -40.65 9.35 -4.82
C GLU A 417 -40.30 7.99 -5.45
N VAL A 418 -40.10 6.96 -4.62
CA VAL A 418 -39.92 5.58 -5.06
C VAL A 418 -41.29 4.98 -5.35
N THR A 419 -41.62 4.79 -6.62
CA THR A 419 -42.86 4.13 -7.08
C THR A 419 -42.60 2.68 -7.47
N GLU A 420 -43.65 1.84 -7.54
CA GLU A 420 -43.57 0.45 -8.03
C GLU A 420 -42.90 0.36 -9.42
N ASP A 421 -43.03 1.40 -10.24
CA ASP A 421 -42.47 1.45 -11.59
C ASP A 421 -40.93 1.57 -11.63
N ASN A 422 -40.30 1.96 -10.52
CA ASN A 422 -38.86 2.21 -10.43
C ASN A 422 -38.09 1.09 -9.71
N LEU A 423 -38.78 0.03 -9.26
CA LEU A 423 -38.18 -1.14 -8.64
C LEU A 423 -38.06 -2.28 -9.66
N SER A 424 -36.83 -2.68 -9.97
CA SER A 424 -36.57 -3.90 -10.73
C SER A 424 -36.07 -4.98 -9.78
N TYR A 425 -36.76 -6.13 -9.74
CA TYR A 425 -36.31 -7.31 -9.01
C TYR A 425 -36.01 -8.45 -9.99
N VAL A 426 -34.93 -9.20 -9.73
CA VAL A 426 -34.64 -10.47 -10.40
C VAL A 426 -35.11 -11.58 -9.47
N ARG A 427 -36.09 -12.36 -9.92
CA ARG A 427 -36.54 -13.57 -9.22
C ARG A 427 -35.64 -14.73 -9.62
N THR A 428 -34.79 -15.20 -8.72
CA THR A 428 -34.09 -16.47 -8.87
C THR A 428 -34.91 -17.56 -8.18
N ASP A 429 -35.50 -18.48 -8.95
CA ASP A 429 -36.19 -19.65 -8.40
C ASP A 429 -35.14 -20.71 -7.99
N THR A 430 -34.58 -20.54 -6.79
CA THR A 430 -33.86 -21.59 -6.02
C THR A 430 -34.06 -21.34 -4.55
#